data_AF-J8TX60-F1
#
_entry.id   AF-J8TX60-F1
#
_cell.length_a   1.000
_cell.length_b   1.000
_cell.length_c   1.000
_cell.angle_alpha   90.00
_cell.angle_beta   90.00
_cell.angle_gamma   90.00
#
_symmetry.space_group_name_H-M   'P 1'
#
loop_
_entity.id
_entity.type
_entity.pdbx_description
1 polymer ?
#
loop_
_entity_poly.entity_id
_entity_poly.type
_entity_poly.pdbx_seq_one_letter_code
_entity_poly.pdbx_strand_id
1 'polypeptide(L)'
;MDSEQLLDHYISDSLLTTLVPFHEFKQLLHSHTSDEQQLHRWYKLLQAKDAQVTSDLQVQIKRFFIALRSRLLRVLETEQLAHSVSLETLIDALYKINDLLLQRLQILDDTIHEKTLELAQFEKMVRSSTAGDDAIPGLLEIIQSYINILDDNDNQ
;
A
#
# COMPACT_ATOMS: atom_id res chain seq x y z
N MET A 1 -29.86 9.15 16.99
CA MET A 1 -29.62 8.66 18.36
C MET A 1 -28.29 7.94 18.36
N ASP A 2 -27.41 8.25 19.30
CA ASP A 2 -26.15 7.50 19.42
C ASP A 2 -26.47 6.06 19.89
N SER A 3 -25.71 5.08 19.41
CA SER A 3 -25.93 3.66 19.72
C SER A 3 -25.81 3.35 21.22
N GLU A 4 -25.02 4.15 21.94
CA GLU A 4 -24.93 4.16 23.40
C GLU A 4 -26.24 4.60 24.05
N GLN A 5 -26.89 5.65 23.54
CA GLN A 5 -28.16 6.16 24.07
C GLN A 5 -29.30 5.16 23.90
N LEU A 6 -29.26 4.35 22.84
CA LEU A 6 -30.27 3.31 22.61
C LEU A 6 -30.15 2.18 23.64
N LEU A 7 -28.92 1.77 23.97
CA LEU A 7 -28.68 0.77 25.01
C LEU A 7 -29.03 1.30 26.41
N ASP A 8 -28.68 2.55 26.70
CA ASP A 8 -29.05 3.19 27.96
C ASP A 8 -30.58 3.26 28.14
N HIS A 9 -31.31 3.62 27.08
CA HIS A 9 -32.77 3.65 27.11
C HIS A 9 -33.36 2.26 27.31
N TYR A 10 -32.88 1.26 26.56
CA TYR A 10 -33.34 -0.13 26.68
C TYR A 10 -33.16 -0.68 28.10
N ILE A 11 -32.02 -0.41 28.74
CA ILE A 11 -31.76 -0.87 30.11
C ILE A 11 -32.67 -0.15 31.09
N SER A 12 -32.82 1.17 30.96
CA SER A 12 -33.64 1.99 31.85
C SER A 12 -35.13 1.58 31.82
N ASP A 13 -35.63 1.23 30.64
CA ASP A 13 -37.00 0.78 30.43
C ASP A 13 -37.23 -0.65 30.96
N SER A 14 -36.16 -1.43 31.10
CA SER A 14 -36.21 -2.83 31.55
C SER A 14 -35.96 -3.00 33.05
N LEU A 15 -35.84 -1.91 33.83
CA LEU A 15 -35.62 -1.97 35.27
C LEU A 15 -36.87 -2.46 36.01
N LEU A 16 -36.66 -3.21 37.10
CA LEU A 16 -37.75 -3.73 37.94
C LEU A 16 -38.65 -2.61 38.47
N THR A 17 -38.06 -1.48 38.85
CA THR A 17 -38.80 -0.32 39.36
C THR A 17 -39.51 0.52 38.28
N THR A 18 -39.14 0.32 37.01
CA THR A 18 -39.87 0.87 35.86
C THR A 18 -41.02 -0.07 35.46
N LEU A 19 -40.79 -1.38 35.48
CA LEU A 19 -41.76 -2.41 35.11
C LEU A 19 -42.84 -2.62 36.17
N VAL A 20 -42.47 -2.55 37.46
CA VAL A 20 -43.38 -2.73 38.59
C VAL A 20 -43.36 -1.44 39.41
N PRO A 21 -44.19 -0.44 39.05
CA PRO A 21 -44.30 0.78 39.81
C PRO A 21 -44.81 0.49 41.23
N PHE A 22 -44.53 1.41 42.15
CA PHE A 22 -44.79 1.21 43.58
C PHE A 22 -46.23 0.76 43.92
N HIS A 23 -47.22 1.24 43.17
CA HIS A 23 -48.62 0.87 43.41
C HIS A 23 -48.90 -0.62 43.11
N GLU A 24 -48.30 -1.17 42.06
CA GLU A 24 -48.39 -2.60 41.74
C GLU A 24 -47.57 -3.44 42.71
N PHE A 25 -46.37 -2.97 43.06
CA PHE A 25 -45.52 -3.60 44.06
C PHE A 25 -46.24 -3.77 45.42
N LYS A 26 -46.97 -2.73 45.84
CA LYS A 26 -47.79 -2.75 47.05
C LYS A 26 -48.91 -3.79 46.98
N GLN A 27 -49.59 -3.90 45.83
CA GLN A 27 -50.67 -4.90 45.64
C GLN A 27 -50.14 -6.33 45.68
N LEU A 28 -48.99 -6.59 45.05
CA LEU A 28 -48.37 -7.91 45.00
C LEU A 28 -47.93 -8.43 46.38
N LEU A 29 -47.51 -7.53 47.27
CA LEU A 29 -46.98 -7.89 48.59
C LEU A 29 -47.98 -7.66 49.74
N HIS A 30 -49.21 -7.25 49.44
CA HIS A 30 -50.23 -6.96 50.45
C HIS A 30 -50.62 -8.20 51.27
N SER A 31 -50.47 -9.40 50.68
CA SER A 31 -50.66 -10.69 51.35
C SER A 31 -49.56 -11.04 52.36
N HIS A 32 -48.39 -10.40 52.26
CA HIS A 32 -47.21 -10.72 53.06
C HIS A 32 -46.95 -9.69 54.18
N THR A 33 -47.38 -8.45 53.99
CA THR A 33 -47.32 -7.43 55.04
C THR A 33 -48.38 -6.35 54.80
N SER A 34 -49.06 -5.94 55.87
CA SER A 34 -50.00 -4.81 55.85
C SER A 34 -49.31 -3.48 56.24
N ASP A 35 -48.03 -3.51 56.60
CA ASP A 35 -47.26 -2.33 56.97
C ASP A 35 -46.75 -1.58 55.73
N GLU A 36 -47.43 -0.47 55.41
CA GLU A 36 -47.05 0.39 54.28
C GLU A 36 -45.68 1.04 54.42
N GLN A 37 -45.20 1.27 55.65
CA GLN A 37 -43.88 1.87 55.87
C GLN A 37 -42.78 0.87 55.51
N GLN A 38 -42.99 -0.40 55.85
CA GLN A 38 -42.10 -1.49 55.48
C GLN A 38 -42.06 -1.69 53.96
N LEU A 39 -43.21 -1.66 53.28
CA LEU A 39 -43.29 -1.76 51.81
C LEU A 39 -42.57 -0.61 51.11
N HIS A 40 -42.74 0.64 51.59
CA HIS A 40 -41.98 1.78 51.07
C HIS A 40 -40.47 1.60 51.26
N ARG A 41 -40.04 1.07 52.40
CA ARG A 41 -38.61 0.83 52.66
C ARG A 41 -38.03 -0.21 51.72
N TRP A 42 -38.75 -1.31 51.48
CA TRP A 42 -38.32 -2.34 50.54
C TRP A 42 -38.25 -1.82 49.10
N TYR A 43 -39.25 -1.05 48.68
CA TYR A 43 -39.25 -0.46 47.34
C TYR A 43 -38.10 0.54 47.16
N LYS A 44 -37.80 1.38 48.18
CA LYS A 44 -36.63 2.27 48.15
C LYS A 44 -35.31 1.51 48.05
N LEU A 45 -35.19 0.38 48.73
CA LEU A 45 -34.01 -0.48 48.61
C LEU A 45 -33.88 -1.05 47.21
N LEU A 46 -35.00 -1.46 46.60
CA LEU A 46 -35.04 -1.93 45.22
C LEU A 46 -34.61 -0.83 44.23
N GLN A 47 -35.15 0.39 44.38
CA GLN A 47 -34.74 1.55 43.56
C GLN A 47 -33.25 1.87 43.71
N ALA A 48 -32.72 1.82 44.92
CA ALA A 48 -31.29 2.04 45.14
C ALA A 48 -30.44 0.96 44.45
N LYS A 49 -30.92 -0.30 44.42
CA LYS A 49 -30.25 -1.40 43.71
C LYS A 49 -30.34 -1.26 42.20
N ASP A 50 -31.49 -0.92 41.65
CA ASP A 50 -31.66 -0.65 40.22
C ASP A 50 -30.76 0.51 39.76
N ALA A 51 -30.69 1.60 40.53
CA ALA A 51 -29.81 2.73 40.25
C ALA A 51 -28.32 2.35 40.27
N GLN A 52 -27.90 1.52 41.24
CA GLN A 52 -26.53 1.02 41.32
C GLN A 52 -26.19 0.16 40.10
N VAL A 53 -27.05 -0.81 39.76
CA VAL A 53 -26.84 -1.70 38.60
C VAL A 53 -26.79 -0.90 37.30
N THR A 54 -27.68 0.08 37.13
CA THR A 54 -27.70 0.95 35.95
C THR A 54 -26.41 1.74 35.82
N SER A 55 -25.92 2.33 36.92
CA SER A 55 -24.65 3.06 36.94
C SER A 55 -23.47 2.18 36.53
N ASP A 56 -23.39 0.96 37.06
CA ASP A 56 -22.31 0.02 36.73
C ASP A 56 -22.36 -0.41 35.26
N LEU A 57 -23.56 -0.70 34.75
CA LEU A 57 -23.78 -1.06 33.35
C LEU A 57 -23.45 0.09 32.39
N GLN A 58 -23.83 1.32 32.71
CA GLN A 58 -23.50 2.51 31.90
C GLN A 58 -21.98 2.68 31.74
N VAL A 59 -21.23 2.46 32.82
CA VAL A 59 -19.75 2.51 32.77
C VAL A 59 -19.21 1.40 31.86
N GLN A 60 -19.78 0.19 31.92
CA GLN A 60 -19.37 -0.93 31.08
C GLN A 60 -19.71 -0.69 29.60
N ILE A 61 -20.89 -0.17 29.30
CA ILE A 61 -21.33 0.18 27.95
C ILE A 61 -20.37 1.22 27.35
N LYS A 62 -20.07 2.29 28.09
CA LYS A 62 -19.09 3.31 27.67
C LYS A 62 -17.74 2.71 27.35
N ARG A 63 -17.21 1.87 28.24
CA ARG A 63 -15.93 1.18 28.01
C ARG A 63 -15.97 0.28 26.78
N PHE A 64 -17.07 -0.44 26.58
CA PHE A 64 -17.29 -1.28 25.41
C PHE A 64 -17.26 -0.47 24.12
N PHE A 65 -18.00 0.63 24.03
CA PHE A 65 -18.02 1.47 22.83
C PHE A 65 -16.68 2.15 22.54
N ILE A 66 -15.95 2.58 23.56
CA ILE A 66 -14.60 3.13 23.40
C ILE A 66 -13.67 2.05 22.81
N ALA A 67 -13.70 0.84 23.36
CA ALA A 67 -12.89 -0.28 22.87
C ALA A 67 -13.30 -0.73 21.46
N LEU A 68 -14.59 -0.72 21.15
CA LEU A 68 -15.11 -1.07 19.83
C LEU A 68 -14.68 -0.04 18.78
N ARG A 69 -14.84 1.26 19.08
CA ARG A 69 -14.45 2.36 18.18
C ARG A 69 -12.95 2.35 17.92
N SER A 70 -12.12 2.15 18.94
CA SER A 70 -10.66 2.08 18.76
C SER A 70 -10.24 0.87 17.92
N ARG A 71 -10.88 -0.28 18.12
CA ARG A 71 -10.65 -1.47 17.30
C ARG A 71 -11.05 -1.26 15.85
N LEU A 72 -12.24 -0.70 15.61
CA LEU A 72 -12.72 -0.40 14.26
C LEU A 72 -11.80 0.59 13.54
N LEU A 73 -11.38 1.65 14.23
CA LEU A 73 -10.44 2.63 13.68
C LEU A 73 -9.12 1.96 13.26
N ARG A 74 -8.55 1.12 14.13
CA ARG A 74 -7.31 0.41 13.81
C ARG A 74 -7.46 -0.53 12.61
N VAL A 75 -8.59 -1.24 12.50
CA VAL A 75 -8.86 -2.10 11.34
C VAL A 75 -8.91 -1.27 10.06
N LEU A 76 -9.62 -0.15 10.10
CA LEU A 76 -9.79 0.75 8.97
C LEU A 76 -8.46 1.39 8.54
N GLU A 77 -7.63 1.80 9.51
CA GLU A 77 -6.26 2.26 9.26
C GLU A 77 -5.40 1.17 8.61
N THR A 78 -5.47 -0.07 9.09
CA THR A 78 -4.69 -1.17 8.50
C THR A 78 -5.15 -1.52 7.09
N GLU A 79 -6.45 -1.51 6.81
CA GLU A 79 -6.99 -1.73 5.47
C GLU A 79 -6.58 -0.60 4.53
N GLN A 80 -6.67 0.66 4.99
CA GLN A 80 -6.23 1.81 4.21
C GLN A 80 -4.72 1.75 3.93
N LEU A 81 -3.91 1.40 4.93
CA LEU A 81 -2.46 1.25 4.79
C LEU A 81 -2.09 0.13 3.82
N ALA A 82 -2.84 -0.97 3.79
CA ALA A 82 -2.62 -2.07 2.84
C ALA A 82 -2.82 -1.65 1.38
N HIS A 83 -3.68 -0.66 1.13
CA HIS A 83 -3.93 -0.11 -0.20
C HIS A 83 -3.12 1.14 -0.52
N SER A 84 -2.38 1.67 0.46
CA SER A 84 -1.47 2.80 0.25
C SER A 84 -0.02 2.33 0.16
N VAL A 85 0.71 2.84 -0.82
CA VAL A 85 2.16 2.63 -0.87
C VAL A 85 2.82 3.73 -0.06
N SER A 86 3.68 3.35 0.90
CA SER A 86 4.46 4.34 1.63
C SER A 86 5.48 5.00 0.70
N LEU A 87 5.71 6.29 0.90
CA LEU A 87 6.69 7.04 0.12
C LEU A 87 8.09 6.42 0.27
N GLU A 88 8.43 5.94 1.45
CA GLU A 88 9.71 5.26 1.72
C GLU A 88 9.87 4.00 0.87
N THR A 89 8.86 3.12 0.84
CA THR A 89 8.92 1.90 0.02
C THR A 89 8.97 2.23 -1.48
N LEU A 90 8.30 3.29 -1.91
CA LEU A 90 8.38 3.77 -3.30
C LEU A 90 9.79 4.28 -3.63
N ILE A 91 10.38 5.10 -2.76
CA ILE A 91 11.73 5.67 -2.95
C ILE A 91 12.77 4.55 -2.98
N ASP A 92 12.69 3.58 -2.07
CA ASP A 92 13.60 2.42 -2.05
C ASP A 92 13.47 1.59 -3.33
N ALA A 93 12.25 1.40 -3.84
CA ALA A 93 12.03 0.72 -5.10
C ALA A 93 12.63 1.51 -6.28
N LEU A 94 12.49 2.83 -6.29
CA LEU A 94 13.08 3.69 -7.33
C LEU A 94 14.62 3.66 -7.31
N TYR A 95 15.25 3.66 -6.13
CA TYR A 95 16.70 3.49 -6.03
C TYR A 95 17.15 2.14 -6.59
N LYS A 96 16.47 1.05 -6.24
CA LYS A 96 16.78 -0.28 -6.79
C LYS A 96 16.61 -0.35 -8.30
N ILE A 97 15.56 0.29 -8.83
CA ILE A 97 15.35 0.39 -10.29
C ILE A 97 16.49 1.17 -10.93
N ASN A 98 16.91 2.30 -10.33
CA ASN A 98 18.01 3.10 -10.84
C ASN A 98 19.33 2.30 -10.87
N ASP A 99 19.63 1.55 -9.81
CA ASP A 99 20.84 0.71 -9.76
C ASP A 99 20.82 -0.36 -10.86
N LEU A 100 19.67 -1.00 -11.08
CA LEU A 100 19.46 -1.97 -12.17
C LEU A 100 19.65 -1.33 -13.55
N LEU A 101 19.13 -0.11 -13.75
CA LEU A 101 19.28 0.63 -15.00
C LEU A 101 20.74 1.02 -15.25
N LEU A 102 21.44 1.50 -14.22
CA LEU A 102 22.87 1.83 -14.29
C LEU A 102 23.70 0.59 -14.64
N GLN A 103 23.43 -0.54 -13.99
CA GLN A 103 24.11 -1.79 -14.30
C GLN A 103 23.89 -2.23 -15.75
N ARG A 104 22.66 -2.09 -16.26
CA ARG A 104 22.34 -2.41 -17.67
C ARG A 104 23.03 -1.46 -18.64
N LEU A 105 23.07 -0.17 -18.32
CA LEU A 105 23.79 0.84 -19.10
C LEU A 105 25.28 0.53 -19.18
N GLN A 106 25.89 0.16 -18.04
CA GLN A 106 27.31 -0.17 -17.98
C GLN A 106 27.64 -1.41 -18.81
N ILE A 107 26.83 -2.48 -18.72
CA ILE A 107 27.00 -3.66 -19.59
C ILE A 107 26.91 -3.27 -21.07
N LEU A 108 26.00 -2.37 -21.43
CA LEU A 108 25.84 -1.89 -22.80
C LEU A 108 27.06 -1.10 -23.27
N ASP A 109 27.59 -0.22 -22.43
CA ASP A 109 28.79 0.57 -22.69
C ASP A 109 30.02 -0.33 -22.85
N ASP A 110 30.18 -1.31 -21.96
CA ASP A 110 31.24 -2.33 -22.05
C ASP A 110 31.14 -3.12 -23.37
N THR A 111 29.93 -3.50 -23.78
CA THR A 111 29.70 -4.22 -25.04
C THR A 111 30.03 -3.35 -26.26
N ILE A 112 29.66 -2.06 -26.23
CA ILE A 112 29.99 -1.11 -27.30
C ILE A 112 31.51 -0.94 -27.39
N HIS A 113 32.18 -0.82 -26.25
CA HIS A 113 33.63 -0.69 -26.20
C HIS A 113 34.32 -1.92 -26.79
N GLU A 114 33.88 -3.12 -26.41
CA GLU A 114 34.39 -4.38 -26.96
C GLU A 114 34.21 -4.46 -28.48
N LYS A 115 33.01 -4.14 -28.99
CA LYS A 115 32.74 -4.14 -30.44
C LYS A 115 33.54 -3.08 -31.19
N THR A 116 33.78 -1.93 -30.58
CA THR A 116 34.62 -0.87 -31.16
C THR A 116 36.09 -1.32 -31.25
N LEU A 117 36.59 -2.02 -30.24
CA LEU A 117 37.93 -2.61 -30.26
C LEU A 117 38.06 -3.70 -31.34
N GLU A 118 37.09 -4.60 -31.46
CA GLU A 118 37.03 -5.61 -32.53
C GLU A 118 37.04 -4.94 -33.92
N LEU A 119 36.23 -3.90 -34.12
CA LEU A 119 36.20 -3.13 -35.37
C LEU A 119 37.55 -2.47 -35.68
N ALA A 120 38.20 -1.85 -34.70
CA ALA A 120 39.50 -1.23 -34.87
C ALA A 120 40.59 -2.28 -35.21
N GLN A 121 40.54 -3.46 -34.58
CA GLN A 121 41.44 -4.57 -34.90
C GLN A 121 41.19 -5.11 -36.31
N PHE A 122 39.93 -5.26 -36.70
CA PHE A 122 39.55 -5.66 -38.05
C PHE A 122 40.03 -4.65 -39.10
N GLU A 123 39.79 -3.36 -38.88
CA GLU A 123 40.28 -2.28 -39.75
C GLU A 123 41.81 -2.33 -39.89
N LYS A 124 42.53 -2.49 -38.78
CA LYS A 124 44.00 -2.61 -38.79
C LYS A 124 44.45 -3.83 -39.58
N MET A 125 43.80 -4.99 -39.41
CA MET A 125 44.15 -6.22 -40.11
C MET A 125 43.91 -6.10 -41.62
N VAL A 126 42.77 -5.54 -42.03
CA VAL A 126 42.45 -5.29 -43.46
C VAL A 126 43.42 -4.29 -44.08
N ARG A 127 43.74 -3.19 -43.38
CA ARG A 127 44.73 -2.20 -43.85
C ARG A 127 46.16 -2.74 -43.89
N SER A 128 46.53 -3.64 -42.98
CA SER A 128 47.86 -4.27 -42.98
C SER A 128 48.02 -5.40 -44.00
N SER A 129 46.91 -5.93 -44.54
CA SER A 129 46.92 -7.03 -45.51
C SER A 129 47.01 -6.55 -46.97
N THR A 130 46.94 -5.24 -47.20
CA THR A 130 47.26 -4.66 -48.50
C THR A 130 48.73 -4.29 -48.55
N ALA A 131 49.44 -4.90 -49.50
CA ALA A 131 50.57 -4.32 -50.20
C ALA A 131 50.15 -2.98 -50.85
N GLY A 132 49.80 -2.01 -50.01
CA GLY A 132 48.94 -0.87 -50.34
C GLY A 132 49.66 0.36 -50.87
N ASP A 133 50.99 0.39 -50.85
CA ASP A 133 51.77 1.47 -51.47
C ASP A 133 52.36 1.08 -52.84
N ASP A 134 52.69 -0.20 -53.08
CA ASP A 134 53.30 -0.65 -54.34
C ASP A 134 52.29 -1.06 -55.43
N ALA A 135 51.02 -1.29 -55.08
CA ALA A 135 49.99 -1.70 -56.05
C ALA A 135 49.36 -0.51 -56.81
N ILE A 136 49.39 0.70 -56.22
CA ILE A 136 48.77 1.91 -56.80
C ILE A 136 49.52 2.38 -58.06
N PRO A 137 50.87 2.43 -58.09
CA PRO A 137 51.61 2.78 -59.31
C PRO A 137 51.38 1.76 -60.45
N GLY A 138 51.36 0.46 -60.14
CA GLY A 138 51.11 -0.59 -61.13
C GLY A 138 49.69 -0.55 -61.72
N LEU A 139 48.68 -0.24 -60.89
CA LEU A 139 47.31 -0.03 -61.37
C LEU A 139 47.20 1.22 -62.25
N LEU A 140 47.91 2.30 -61.93
CA LEU A 140 47.98 3.50 -62.76
C LEU A 140 48.64 3.22 -64.12
N GLU A 141 49.75 2.47 -64.15
CA GLU A 141 50.39 2.06 -65.42
C GLU A 141 49.48 1.19 -66.29
N ILE A 142 48.74 0.26 -65.68
CA ILE A 142 47.77 -0.57 -66.40
C ILE A 142 46.64 0.30 -66.95
N ILE A 143 46.10 1.23 -66.17
CA ILE A 143 45.05 2.16 -66.63
C ILE A 143 45.58 3.04 -67.78
N GLN A 144 46.81 3.55 -67.68
CA GLN A 144 47.45 4.33 -68.73
C GLN A 144 47.60 3.51 -70.03
N SER A 145 47.96 2.22 -69.91
CA SER A 145 48.07 1.33 -71.07
C SER A 145 46.72 1.10 -71.77
N TYR A 146 45.63 0.95 -71.00
CA TYR A 146 44.28 0.83 -71.56
C TYR A 146 43.81 2.11 -72.23
N ILE A 147 44.13 3.28 -71.67
CA ILE A 147 43.81 4.58 -72.27
C ILE A 147 44.50 4.70 -73.63
N ASN A 148 45.81 4.39 -73.71
CA ASN A 148 46.54 4.45 -74.98
C ASN A 148 46.00 3.47 -76.03
N ILE A 149 45.60 2.26 -75.63
CA ILE A 149 44.99 1.27 -76.55
C ILE A 149 43.63 1.74 -77.06
N LEU A 150 42.85 2.45 -76.23
CA LEU A 150 41.56 3.00 -76.65
C LEU A 150 41.73 4.20 -77.58
N ASP A 151 42.68 5.10 -77.28
CA ASP A 151 43.01 6.26 -78.13
C ASP A 151 43.59 5.84 -79.50
N ASP A 152 44.35 4.74 -79.57
CA ASP A 152 44.86 4.20 -80.82
C ASP A 152 43.76 3.52 -81.67
N ASN A 153 42.71 2.99 -81.03
CA ASN A 153 41.55 2.40 -81.73
C ASN A 153 40.54 3.47 -82.20
N ASP A 154 40.47 4.63 -81.55
CA ASP A 154 39.61 5.75 -81.96
C ASP A 154 40.21 6.60 -83.11
N ASN A 155 41.49 6.39 -83.46
CA ASN A 155 42.21 7.11 -84.54
C ASN A 155 42.40 6.29 -85.84
N GLN A 156 41.70 5.16 -86.01
CA GLN A 156 41.60 4.38 -87.27
C GLN A 156 40.26 4.59 -87.96
#